data_AF-A0A016WJ54-F1
#
_entry.id   AF-A0A016WJ54-F1
#
_cell.length_a   1.000
_cell.length_b   1.000
_cell.length_c   1.000
_cell.angle_alpha   90.00
_cell.angle_beta   90.00
_cell.angle_gamma   90.00
#
_symmetry.space_group_name_H-M   'P 1'
#
loop_
_entity.id
_entity.type
_entity.pdbx_description
1 polymer ?
#
loop_
_entity_poly.entity_id
_entity_poly.type
_entity_poly.pdbx_seq_one_letter_code
_entity_poly.pdbx_strand_id
1 'polypeptide(L)'
;MSGGKVLKIYCSPELRCVQTAAGIARAASDSHASICVEPALSDWVQLSPEGSSKNWLTTNQLTSMGYPVQEGYKPHLTQLPKNESPEDYLRRLSSFLTKISGSSESVVVVVANAHALEVARNRPWTTAEQLCQIKKAIRNCATCEVGVDSDNKVYAVEPLMLPFTKTLKDAQEKMMVK
;
A
#
# COMPACT_ATOMS: atom_id res chain seq x y z
N MET A 1 9.51 -26.50 -14.44
CA MET A 1 8.08 -26.19 -14.20
C MET A 1 8.01 -25.00 -13.24
N SER A 2 8.03 -23.77 -13.75
CA SER A 2 7.96 -22.55 -12.93
C SER A 2 6.49 -22.11 -12.85
N GLY A 3 5.81 -22.52 -11.78
CA GLY A 3 4.45 -22.07 -11.49
C GLY A 3 4.39 -20.54 -11.47
N GLY A 4 3.43 -19.96 -12.19
CA GLY A 4 3.25 -18.51 -12.26
C GLY A 4 3.14 -17.91 -10.87
N LYS A 5 3.96 -16.91 -10.57
CA LYS A 5 3.95 -16.19 -9.31
C LYS A 5 2.62 -15.42 -9.25
N VAL A 6 1.63 -15.94 -8.53
CA VAL A 6 0.33 -15.27 -8.42
C VAL A 6 0.54 -13.98 -7.64
N LEU A 7 0.32 -12.87 -8.34
CA LEU A 7 0.53 -11.51 -7.87
C LEU A 7 -0.84 -10.89 -7.58
N LYS A 8 -1.07 -10.54 -6.32
CA LYS A 8 -2.25 -9.77 -5.92
C LYS A 8 -1.87 -8.33 -5.61
N ILE A 9 -2.56 -7.36 -6.21
CA ILE A 9 -2.29 -5.94 -5.99
C ILE A 9 -3.45 -5.31 -5.24
N TYR A 10 -3.18 -4.77 -4.06
CA TYR A 10 -4.11 -3.89 -3.33
C TYR A 10 -3.61 -2.47 -3.40
N CYS A 11 -4.50 -1.51 -3.64
CA CYS A 11 -4.12 -0.10 -3.60
C CYS A 11 -5.12 0.75 -2.84
N SER A 12 -4.60 1.86 -2.31
CA SER A 12 -5.42 2.93 -1.79
C SER A 12 -6.24 3.59 -2.90
N PRO A 13 -7.46 4.08 -2.62
CA PRO A 13 -8.34 4.69 -3.63
C PRO A 13 -7.92 6.08 -4.11
N GLU A 14 -6.95 6.76 -3.49
CA GLU A 14 -6.40 7.99 -4.06
C GLU A 14 -5.82 7.71 -5.46
N LEU A 15 -6.19 8.53 -6.44
CA LEU A 15 -5.85 8.31 -7.86
C LEU A 15 -4.34 8.09 -8.09
N ARG A 16 -3.48 8.79 -7.33
CA ARG A 16 -2.02 8.61 -7.37
C ARG A 16 -1.58 7.18 -7.04
N CYS A 17 -2.27 6.53 -6.10
CA CYS A 17 -2.02 5.15 -5.69
C CYS A 17 -2.52 4.19 -6.77
N VAL A 18 -3.72 4.43 -7.32
CA VAL A 18 -4.28 3.63 -8.44
C VAL A 18 -3.37 3.69 -9.67
N GLN A 19 -2.89 4.88 -10.04
CA GLN A 19 -1.98 5.07 -11.17
C GLN A 19 -0.64 4.36 -10.97
N THR A 20 -0.10 4.41 -9.74
CA THR A 20 1.13 3.71 -9.37
C THR A 20 0.92 2.19 -9.44
N ALA A 21 -0.17 1.68 -8.87
CA ALA A 21 -0.55 0.28 -8.94
C ALA A 21 -0.74 -0.20 -10.39
N ALA A 22 -1.33 0.61 -11.25
CA ALA A 22 -1.47 0.30 -12.67
C ALA A 22 -0.14 0.28 -13.42
N GLY A 23 0.82 1.13 -13.04
CA GLY A 23 2.19 1.06 -13.54
C GLY A 23 2.85 -0.28 -13.18
N ILE A 24 2.71 -0.72 -11.93
CA ILE A 24 3.22 -2.00 -11.46
C ILE A 24 2.53 -3.17 -12.17
N ALA A 25 1.20 -3.15 -12.25
CA ALA A 25 0.41 -4.19 -12.91
C ALA A 25 0.81 -4.37 -14.38
N ARG A 26 1.03 -3.28 -15.12
CA ARG A 26 1.49 -3.33 -16.52
C ARG A 26 2.93 -3.80 -16.68
N ALA A 27 3.78 -3.53 -15.68
CA ALA A 27 5.18 -3.96 -15.70
C ALA A 27 5.36 -5.43 -15.29
N ALA A 28 4.41 -5.98 -14.51
CA ALA A 28 4.39 -7.40 -14.21
C ALA A 28 4.18 -8.19 -15.51
N SER A 29 5.01 -9.20 -15.77
CA SER A 29 4.88 -10.10 -16.93
C SER A 29 3.61 -10.97 -16.91
N ASP A 30 2.72 -10.76 -15.94
CA ASP A 30 1.43 -11.42 -15.82
C ASP A 30 0.35 -10.53 -16.44
N SER A 31 -0.18 -10.96 -17.59
CA SER A 31 -1.24 -10.26 -18.32
C SER A 31 -2.56 -10.14 -17.57
N HIS A 32 -2.69 -10.74 -16.38
CA HIS A 32 -3.93 -10.76 -15.60
C HIS A 32 -3.82 -10.05 -14.23
N ALA A 33 -2.72 -9.35 -13.95
CA ALA A 33 -2.59 -8.58 -12.71
C ALA A 33 -3.68 -7.49 -12.65
N SER A 34 -4.60 -7.65 -11.70
CA SER A 34 -5.71 -6.72 -11.46
C SER A 34 -5.61 -6.07 -10.08
N ILE A 35 -6.10 -4.83 -9.98
CA ILE A 35 -5.95 -3.96 -8.82
C ILE A 35 -7.22 -4.02 -7.96
N CYS A 36 -7.07 -4.45 -6.71
CA CYS A 36 -8.09 -4.32 -5.69
C CYS A 36 -8.01 -2.93 -5.05
N VAL A 37 -9.03 -2.09 -5.26
CA VAL A 37 -9.08 -0.76 -4.65
C VAL A 37 -9.67 -0.86 -3.23
N GLU A 38 -8.84 -0.61 -2.21
CA GLU A 38 -9.18 -0.81 -0.80
C GLU A 38 -9.17 0.52 -0.02
N PRO A 39 -10.34 1.03 0.41
CA PRO A 39 -10.46 2.21 1.27
C PRO A 39 -9.73 2.10 2.61
N ALA A 40 -9.53 0.90 3.18
CA ALA A 40 -8.77 0.73 4.42
C ALA A 40 -7.32 1.22 4.29
N LEU A 41 -6.75 1.33 3.08
CA LEU A 41 -5.40 1.84 2.82
C LEU A 41 -5.31 3.38 2.67
N SER A 42 -6.45 4.06 2.67
CA SER A 42 -6.54 5.53 2.56
C SER A 42 -5.74 6.26 3.63
N ASP A 43 -5.23 7.45 3.26
CA ASP A 43 -4.55 8.37 4.19
C ASP A 43 -5.44 8.72 5.39
N TRP A 44 -4.82 9.13 6.50
CA TRP A 44 -5.50 9.54 7.73
C TRP A 44 -6.53 10.64 7.43
N VAL A 45 -7.76 10.52 7.95
CA VAL A 45 -8.87 11.38 7.50
C VAL A 45 -8.65 12.85 7.86
N GLN A 46 -7.99 13.12 9.00
CA GLN A 46 -7.62 14.47 9.46
C GLN A 46 -6.51 15.15 8.65
N LEU A 47 -5.88 14.47 7.70
CA LEU A 47 -4.97 15.13 6.74
C LEU A 47 -5.72 15.80 5.60
N SER A 48 -7.04 15.59 5.50
CA SER A 48 -7.90 16.32 4.57
C SER A 48 -8.40 17.60 5.26
N PRO A 49 -8.58 18.72 4.52
CA PRO A 49 -9.21 19.91 5.07
C PRO A 49 -10.55 19.61 5.74
N GLU A 50 -10.86 20.30 6.84
CA GLU A 50 -12.16 20.14 7.51
C GLU A 50 -13.32 20.39 6.53
N GLY A 51 -14.33 19.52 6.58
CA GLY A 51 -15.48 19.58 5.68
C GLY A 51 -15.23 19.05 4.25
N SER A 52 -14.01 18.63 3.91
CA SER A 52 -13.74 17.96 2.64
C SER A 52 -14.05 16.46 2.71
N SER A 53 -14.83 15.96 1.76
CA SER A 53 -14.99 14.53 1.53
C SER A 53 -13.91 14.04 0.57
N LYS A 54 -13.34 12.85 0.84
CA LYS A 54 -12.51 12.17 -0.16
C LYS A 54 -13.39 11.72 -1.32
N ASN A 55 -13.32 12.45 -2.43
CA ASN A 55 -14.04 12.14 -3.65
C ASN A 55 -13.19 11.23 -4.53
N TRP A 56 -13.26 9.92 -4.26
CA TRP A 56 -12.57 8.91 -5.06
C TRP A 56 -13.36 8.58 -6.32
N LEU A 57 -12.63 8.19 -7.37
CA LEU A 57 -13.25 7.59 -8.55
C LEU A 57 -13.80 6.22 -8.18
N THR A 58 -15.00 5.93 -8.70
CA THR A 58 -15.59 4.59 -8.60
C THR A 58 -14.78 3.59 -9.43
N THR A 59 -14.92 2.30 -9.11
CA THR A 59 -14.31 1.22 -9.89
C THR A 59 -14.71 1.28 -11.37
N ASN A 60 -15.99 1.57 -11.66
CA ASN A 60 -16.49 1.71 -13.03
C ASN A 60 -15.82 2.86 -13.79
N GLN A 61 -15.61 4.01 -13.13
CA GLN A 61 -14.88 5.13 -13.73
C GLN A 61 -13.41 4.81 -13.97
N LEU A 62 -12.77 4.11 -13.03
CA LEU A 62 -11.37 3.67 -13.20
C LEU A 62 -11.23 2.69 -14.37
N THR A 63 -12.15 1.72 -14.48
CA THR A 63 -12.19 0.77 -15.59
C THR A 63 -12.42 1.48 -16.94
N SER A 64 -13.34 2.45 -17.01
CA SER A 64 -13.59 3.19 -18.25
C SER A 64 -12.41 4.06 -18.68
N MET A 65 -11.54 4.44 -17.74
CA MET A 65 -10.26 5.12 -18.01
C MET A 65 -9.12 4.15 -18.37
N GLY A 66 -9.37 2.84 -18.44
CA GLY A 66 -8.38 1.83 -18.81
C GLY A 66 -7.46 1.38 -17.67
N TYR A 67 -7.78 1.66 -16.41
CA TYR A 67 -7.05 1.07 -15.29
C TYR A 67 -7.46 -0.39 -15.07
N PRO A 68 -6.51 -1.32 -14.84
CA PRO A 68 -6.79 -2.74 -14.67
C PRO A 68 -7.34 -3.04 -13.27
N VAL A 69 -8.52 -2.53 -12.95
CA VAL A 69 -9.18 -2.73 -11.65
C VAL A 69 -9.89 -4.08 -11.61
N GLN A 70 -9.79 -4.79 -10.49
CA GLN A 70 -10.49 -6.05 -10.32
C GLN A 70 -12.00 -5.82 -10.15
N GLU A 71 -12.77 -6.35 -11.11
CA GLU A 71 -14.23 -6.36 -11.02
C GLU A 71 -14.71 -7.28 -9.89
N GLY A 72 -15.78 -6.87 -9.19
CA GLY A 72 -16.39 -7.65 -8.11
C GLY A 72 -15.58 -7.74 -6.81
N TYR A 73 -14.43 -7.05 -6.71
CA TYR A 73 -13.70 -6.95 -5.45
C TYR A 73 -14.58 -6.37 -4.35
N LYS A 74 -14.62 -7.05 -3.19
CA LYS A 74 -15.35 -6.59 -2.00
C LYS A 74 -14.35 -6.00 -0.99
N PRO A 75 -14.33 -4.67 -0.79
CA PRO A 75 -13.42 -4.04 0.13
C PRO A 75 -13.62 -4.52 1.57
N HIS A 76 -12.54 -4.55 2.36
CA HIS A 76 -12.59 -4.78 3.79
C HIS A 76 -13.28 -3.62 4.51
N LEU A 77 -13.03 -2.39 4.06
CA LEU A 77 -13.71 -1.19 4.52
C LEU A 77 -14.42 -0.53 3.34
N THR A 78 -15.71 -0.27 3.45
CA THR A 78 -16.49 0.39 2.38
C THR A 78 -16.54 1.91 2.54
N GLN A 79 -16.46 2.41 3.77
CA GLN A 79 -16.56 3.83 4.08
C GLN A 79 -15.56 4.23 5.18
N LEU A 80 -14.91 5.37 5.00
CA LEU A 80 -14.03 5.93 6.02
C LEU A 80 -14.83 6.52 7.19
N PRO A 81 -14.26 6.48 8.41
CA PRO A 81 -14.81 7.23 9.52
C PRO A 81 -14.74 8.74 9.24
N LYS A 82 -15.69 9.51 9.79
CA LYS A 82 -15.67 10.98 9.68
C LYS A 82 -14.49 11.60 10.44
N ASN A 83 -14.18 11.02 11.60
CA ASN A 83 -13.07 11.38 12.47
C ASN A 83 -12.37 10.09 12.90
N GLU A 84 -11.04 10.12 12.95
CA GLU A 84 -10.20 8.97 13.30
C GLU A 84 -9.06 9.39 14.24
N SER A 85 -8.90 8.79 15.41
CA SER A 85 -7.69 9.04 16.21
C SER A 85 -6.44 8.44 15.51
N PRO A 86 -5.21 8.87 15.85
CA PRO A 86 -4.00 8.19 15.36
C PRO A 86 -4.03 6.68 15.60
N GLU A 87 -4.54 6.23 16.75
CA GLU A 87 -4.68 4.84 17.13
C GLU A 87 -5.73 4.11 16.27
N ASP A 88 -6.86 4.75 15.99
CA ASP A 88 -7.88 4.18 15.09
C ASP A 88 -7.34 4.02 13.67
N TYR A 89 -6.54 4.98 13.20
CA TYR A 89 -5.90 4.91 11.90
C TYR A 89 -4.90 3.75 11.83
N LEU A 90 -4.06 3.60 12.86
CA LEU A 90 -3.14 2.47 12.97
C LEU A 90 -3.91 1.15 12.96
N ARG A 91 -5.01 1.06 13.73
CA ARG A 91 -5.84 -0.14 13.80
C ARG A 91 -6.49 -0.48 12.46
N ARG A 92 -6.99 0.51 11.73
CA ARG A 92 -7.58 0.33 10.39
C ARG A 92 -6.56 -0.27 9.41
N LEU A 93 -5.37 0.31 9.33
CA LEU A 93 -4.31 -0.20 8.46
C LEU A 93 -3.86 -1.60 8.88
N SER A 94 -3.62 -1.80 10.19
CA SER A 94 -3.17 -3.09 10.73
C SER A 94 -4.18 -4.20 10.47
N SER A 95 -5.47 -3.94 10.73
CA SER A 95 -6.57 -4.88 10.47
C SER A 95 -6.57 -5.38 9.02
N PHE A 96 -6.41 -4.45 8.06
CA PHE A 96 -6.36 -4.82 6.65
C PHE A 96 -5.09 -5.60 6.28
N LEU A 97 -3.91 -5.16 6.75
CA LEU A 97 -2.64 -5.84 6.46
C LEU A 97 -2.60 -7.25 7.04
N THR A 98 -3.13 -7.46 8.25
CA THR A 98 -3.28 -8.79 8.87
C THR A 98 -4.29 -9.66 8.11
N LYS A 99 -5.37 -9.08 7.56
CA LYS A 99 -6.31 -9.84 6.74
C LYS A 99 -5.65 -10.43 5.49
N ILE A 100 -4.83 -9.64 4.80
CA ILE A 100 -4.18 -10.07 3.56
C ILE A 100 -2.91 -10.90 3.79
N SER A 101 -2.33 -10.88 5.01
CA SER A 101 -1.19 -11.74 5.34
C SER A 101 -1.56 -13.22 5.33
N GLY A 102 -2.83 -13.57 5.64
CA GLY A 102 -3.35 -14.93 5.55
C GLY A 102 -3.81 -15.36 4.15
N SER A 103 -3.49 -14.61 3.10
CA SER A 103 -3.87 -14.98 1.73
C SER A 103 -3.07 -16.16 1.20
N SER A 104 -3.66 -16.95 0.30
CA SER A 104 -2.95 -18.04 -0.41
C SER A 104 -2.04 -17.55 -1.54
N GLU A 105 -1.91 -16.23 -1.70
CA GLU A 105 -1.19 -15.61 -2.80
C GLU A 105 0.32 -15.62 -2.55
N SER A 106 1.10 -15.95 -3.59
CA SER A 106 2.56 -16.05 -3.45
C SER A 106 3.23 -14.68 -3.25
N VAL A 107 2.65 -13.62 -3.82
CA VAL A 107 3.12 -12.25 -3.65
C VAL A 107 1.93 -11.29 -3.59
N VAL A 108 1.92 -10.49 -2.53
CA VAL A 108 0.96 -9.40 -2.36
C VAL A 108 1.70 -8.07 -2.44
N VAL A 109 1.28 -7.21 -3.37
CA VAL A 109 1.78 -5.83 -3.49
C VAL A 109 0.74 -4.88 -2.95
N VAL A 110 1.16 -4.03 -2.02
CA VAL A 110 0.32 -2.98 -1.43
C VAL A 110 0.83 -1.61 -1.86
N VAL A 111 -0.03 -0.83 -2.52
CA VAL A 111 0.29 0.53 -2.98
C VAL A 111 -0.54 1.54 -2.20
N ALA A 112 0.08 2.21 -1.23
CA ALA A 112 -0.62 3.10 -0.31
C ALA A 112 0.24 4.31 0.09
N ASN A 113 -0.23 5.04 1.11
CA ASN A 113 0.47 6.18 1.68
C ASN A 113 1.65 5.74 2.57
N ALA A 114 2.53 6.70 2.89
CA ALA A 114 3.74 6.49 3.69
C ALA A 114 3.51 5.71 5.00
N HIS A 115 2.38 5.94 5.67
CA HIS A 115 2.07 5.29 6.94
C HIS A 115 1.88 3.77 6.81
N ALA A 116 1.32 3.28 5.71
CA ALA A 116 1.18 1.84 5.48
C ALA A 116 2.55 1.13 5.47
N LEU A 117 3.59 1.83 5.02
CA LEU A 117 4.98 1.34 5.04
C LEU A 117 5.50 1.18 6.47
N GLU A 118 5.21 2.13 7.36
CA GLU A 118 5.62 2.06 8.75
C GLU A 118 4.85 0.97 9.52
N VAL A 119 3.56 0.78 9.23
CA VAL A 119 2.80 -0.37 9.78
C VAL A 119 3.40 -1.69 9.33
N ALA A 120 3.69 -1.85 8.03
CA ALA A 120 4.31 -3.06 7.50
C ALA A 120 5.70 -3.35 8.12
N ARG A 121 6.43 -2.29 8.50
CA ARG A 121 7.72 -2.38 9.22
C ARG A 121 7.59 -2.60 10.72
N ASN A 122 6.37 -2.76 11.24
CA ASN A 122 6.07 -2.84 12.66
C ASN A 122 6.62 -1.63 13.44
N ARG A 123 6.47 -0.42 12.88
CA ARG A 123 6.85 0.87 13.46
C ARG A 123 5.59 1.71 13.70
N PRO A 124 4.82 1.38 14.74
CA PRO A 124 3.56 2.08 15.03
C PRO A 124 3.82 3.53 15.45
N TRP A 125 2.79 4.35 15.30
CA TRP A 125 2.72 5.70 15.86
C TRP A 125 1.68 5.72 16.98
N THR A 126 1.78 6.74 17.84
CA THR A 126 0.84 7.04 18.91
C THR A 126 0.34 8.48 18.87
N THR A 127 0.85 9.32 17.96
CA THR A 127 0.50 10.74 17.91
C THR A 127 0.32 11.27 16.49
N ALA A 128 -0.47 12.33 16.36
CA ALA A 128 -0.64 13.07 15.10
C ALA A 128 0.67 13.73 14.62
N GLU A 129 1.57 14.09 15.54
CA GLU A 129 2.87 14.66 15.21
C GLU A 129 3.74 13.63 14.47
N GLN A 130 3.82 12.40 14.99
CA GLN A 130 4.55 11.31 14.32
C GLN A 130 3.98 11.03 12.92
N LEU A 131 2.66 11.05 12.75
CA LEU A 131 2.02 10.92 11.44
C LEU A 131 2.50 12.00 10.46
N CYS A 132 2.58 13.25 10.91
CA CYS A 132 3.10 14.36 10.10
C CYS A 132 4.60 14.19 9.77
N GLN A 133 5.40 13.74 10.73
CA GLN A 133 6.84 13.50 10.55
C GLN A 133 7.09 12.37 9.53
N ILE A 134 6.37 11.25 9.62
CA ILE A 134 6.44 10.13 8.67
C ILE A 134 6.20 10.62 7.24
N LYS A 135 5.15 11.43 7.04
CA LYS A 135 4.78 11.96 5.73
C LYS A 135 5.85 12.88 5.13
N LYS A 136 6.59 13.60 5.96
CA LYS A 136 7.73 14.45 5.53
C LYS A 136 8.99 13.62 5.21
N ALA A 137 9.20 12.52 5.93
CA ALA A 137 10.42 11.72 5.83
C ALA A 137 10.39 10.69 4.67
N ILE A 138 9.23 10.09 4.40
CA ILE A 138 9.12 9.00 3.41
C ILE A 138 8.94 9.57 2.00
N ARG A 139 9.85 9.17 1.10
CA ARG A 139 9.83 9.59 -0.31
C ARG A 139 8.82 8.79 -1.14
N ASN A 140 8.40 9.36 -2.27
CA ASN A 140 7.56 8.66 -3.25
C ASN A 140 8.20 7.34 -3.70
N CYS A 141 7.36 6.32 -3.88
CA CYS A 141 7.78 4.97 -4.26
C CYS A 141 8.81 4.34 -3.31
N ALA A 142 8.86 4.77 -2.05
CA ALA A 142 9.57 4.02 -1.02
C ALA A 142 8.92 2.65 -0.85
N THR A 143 9.73 1.61 -0.82
CA THR A 143 9.31 0.22 -0.70
C THR A 143 9.81 -0.39 0.60
N CYS A 144 9.12 -1.44 1.04
CA CYS A 144 9.61 -2.39 2.02
C CYS A 144 9.07 -3.76 1.64
N GLU A 145 9.86 -4.79 1.91
CA GLU A 145 9.48 -6.17 1.68
C GLU A 145 9.52 -6.88 3.03
N VAL A 146 8.49 -7.68 3.28
CA VAL A 146 8.36 -8.49 4.49
C VAL A 146 7.89 -9.88 4.08
N GLY A 147 8.41 -10.88 4.78
CA GLY A 147 7.94 -12.26 4.69
C GLY A 147 6.83 -12.49 5.70
N VAL A 148 5.91 -13.39 5.37
CA VAL A 148 4.87 -13.89 6.27
C VAL A 148 5.04 -15.39 6.35
N ASP A 149 5.14 -15.95 7.56
CA ASP A 149 5.24 -17.40 7.76
C ASP A 149 3.86 -18.06 7.87
N SER A 150 3.86 -19.39 8.05
CA SER A 150 2.63 -20.18 8.19
C SER A 150 1.78 -19.81 9.41
N ASP A 151 2.37 -19.14 10.41
CA ASP A 151 1.69 -18.68 11.63
C ASP A 151 1.25 -17.21 11.52
N ASN A 152 1.26 -16.63 10.30
CA ASN A 152 1.00 -15.21 10.01
C ASN A 152 1.95 -14.22 10.70
N LYS A 153 3.13 -14.68 11.12
CA LYS A 153 4.12 -13.80 11.73
C LYS A 153 4.94 -13.12 10.63
N VAL A 154 5.06 -11.81 10.76
CA VAL A 154 5.80 -10.96 9.83
C VAL A 154 7.29 -10.95 10.21
N TYR A 155 8.17 -11.14 9.22
CA TYR A 155 9.62 -11.07 9.40
C TYR A 155 10.29 -10.27 8.27
N ALA A 156 11.45 -9.68 8.57
CA ALA A 156 12.22 -8.94 7.58
C ALA A 156 12.84 -9.92 6.56
N VAL A 157 12.80 -9.53 5.28
CA VAL A 157 13.44 -10.27 4.18
C VAL A 157 14.49 -9.39 3.52
N GLU A 158 15.44 -10.02 2.83
CA GLU A 158 16.31 -9.28 1.92
C GLU A 158 15.45 -8.72 0.77
N PRO A 159 15.50 -7.40 0.50
CA PRO A 159 14.67 -6.81 -0.53
C PRO A 159 15.01 -7.38 -1.91
N LEU A 160 14.01 -7.94 -2.59
CA LEU A 160 14.11 -8.37 -3.98
C LEU A 160 14.23 -7.17 -4.93
N MET A 161 13.69 -6.01 -4.52
CA MET A 161 13.79 -4.77 -5.27
C MET A 161 14.76 -3.78 -4.63
N LEU A 162 15.65 -3.25 -5.46
CA LEU A 162 16.52 -2.14 -5.08
C LEU A 162 15.70 -0.86 -4.81
N PRO A 163 16.15 0.01 -3.89
CA PRO A 163 15.43 1.23 -3.59
C PRO A 163 15.35 2.13 -4.81
N PHE A 164 14.15 2.65 -5.08
CA PHE A 164 13.98 3.68 -6.10
C PHE A 164 14.70 4.96 -5.64
N THR A 165 15.76 5.30 -6.36
CA THR A 165 16.66 6.41 -6.03
C THR A 165 16.76 7.33 -7.24
N LYS A 166 16.72 8.65 -6.99
CA LYS A 166 16.70 9.65 -8.06
C LYS A 166 18.09 9.86 -8.67
N THR A 167 19.13 9.53 -7.92
CA THR A 167 20.53 9.76 -8.30
C THR A 167 21.38 8.53 -7.97
N LEU A 168 22.48 8.37 -8.70
CA LEU A 168 23.48 7.34 -8.41
C LEU A 168 24.05 7.47 -6.98
N LYS A 169 24.20 8.71 -6.50
CA LYS A 169 24.66 9.00 -5.14
C LYS A 169 23.67 8.46 -4.09
N ASP A 170 22.38 8.74 -4.26
CA ASP A 170 21.32 8.19 -3.38
C ASP A 170 21.31 6.65 -3.38
N ALA A 171 21.59 6.03 -4.53
CA ALA A 171 21.66 4.58 -4.67
C ALA A 171 22.84 4.00 -3.89
N GLN A 172 24.02 4.59 -4.05
CA GLN A 172 25.26 4.17 -3.38
C GLN A 172 25.15 4.31 -1.86
N GLU A 173 24.67 5.45 -1.36
CA GLU A 173 24.49 5.67 0.09
C GLU A 173 23.57 4.63 0.73
N LYS A 174 22.48 4.25 0.06
CA LYS A 174 21.56 3.21 0.57
C LYS A 174 22.10 1.78 0.49
N MET A 175 23.01 1.50 -0.44
CA MET A 175 23.65 0.18 -0.56
C MET A 175 24.81 -0.03 0.43
N MET A 176 25.37 1.05 0.97
CA MET A 176 26.51 1.00 1.90
C MET A 176 26.10 0.91 3.38
N VAL A 177 24.82 1.10 3.70
CA VAL A 177 24.27 0.82 5.03
C VAL A 177 23.90 -0.67 5.08
N LYS A 178 24.90 -1.52 5.31
CA LYS A 178 24.71 -2.94 5.67
C LYS A 178 24.79 -3.12 7.17
#